data_AF-A0A967TJP1-F1
#
_entry.id   AF-A0A967TJP1-F1
#
_cell.length_a   1.000
_cell.length_b   1.000
_cell.length_c   1.000
_cell.angle_alpha   90.00
_cell.angle_beta   90.00
_cell.angle_gamma   90.00
#
_symmetry.space_group_name_H-M   'P 1'
#
loop_
_entity.id
_entity.type
_entity.pdbx_description
1 polymer ?
#
loop_
_entity_poly.entity_id
_entity_poly.type
_entity_poly.pdbx_seq_one_letter_code
_entity_poly.pdbx_strand_id
1 'polypeptide(L)' 'AVARSSTDLDFEGDPADELIAATSVVHGVPLLTRDRQIRSSKRVPLA' A
#
# COMPACT_ATOMS: atom_id res chain seq x y z
N ALA A 1 -6.58 10.89 -5.42
CA ALA A 1 -7.01 9.74 -4.61
C ALA A 1 -5.84 9.13 -3.86
N VAL A 2 -4.75 8.78 -4.57
CA VAL A 2 -3.52 8.20 -3.98
C VAL A 2 -2.99 8.98 -2.78
N ALA A 3 -2.71 10.29 -2.91
CA ALA A 3 -2.16 11.09 -1.81
C ALA A 3 -3.04 11.14 -0.54
N ARG A 4 -4.35 10.94 -0.66
CA ARG A 4 -5.24 10.80 0.51
C ARG A 4 -5.26 9.37 1.06
N SER A 5 -5.16 8.38 0.17
CA SER A 5 -5.10 6.97 0.58
C SER A 5 -3.78 6.61 1.23
N SER A 6 -2.67 7.28 0.91
CA SER A 6 -1.36 7.02 1.53
C SER A 6 -1.33 7.40 3.00
N THR A 7 -2.21 8.30 3.44
CA THR A 7 -2.34 8.68 4.87
C THR A 7 -3.39 7.85 5.62
N ASP A 8 -3.98 6.85 4.97
CA ASP A 8 -5.05 5.99 5.51
C ASP A 8 -4.74 4.52 5.16
N LEU A 9 -3.51 4.08 5.43
CA LEU A 9 -3.09 2.69 5.33
C LEU A 9 -3.15 2.03 6.72
N ASP A 10 -3.22 0.70 6.76
CA ASP A 10 -3.19 -0.10 7.99
C ASP A 10 -1.77 -0.50 8.43
N PHE A 11 -0.76 0.23 7.93
CA PHE A 11 0.64 0.11 8.29
C PHE A 11 1.34 1.47 8.12
N GLU A 12 2.45 1.69 8.82
CA GLU A 12 3.28 2.91 8.73
C GLU A 12 4.63 2.61 8.05
N GLY A 13 4.79 3.00 6.78
CA GLY A 13 6.02 2.80 6.02
C GLY A 13 6.88 4.06 5.97
N ASP A 14 7.90 4.05 5.13
CA ASP A 14 8.41 5.33 4.64
C ASP A 14 7.40 5.95 3.64
N PRO A 15 7.50 7.27 3.34
CA PRO A 15 6.56 7.90 2.43
C PRO A 15 6.50 7.28 1.02
N ALA A 16 7.55 6.60 0.57
CA ALA A 16 7.55 5.94 -0.73
C ALA A 16 6.75 4.63 -0.69
N ASP A 17 6.93 3.81 0.35
CA ASP A 17 6.15 2.58 0.57
C ASP A 17 4.65 2.88 0.64
N GLU A 18 4.27 3.94 1.36
CA GLU A 18 2.88 4.36 1.49
C GLU A 18 2.28 4.80 0.14
N LEU A 19 3.04 5.53 -0.68
CA LEU A 19 2.60 5.92 -2.02
C LEU A 19 2.47 4.73 -2.97
N ILE A 20 3.38 3.76 -2.89
CA ILE A 20 3.33 2.52 -3.70
C ILE A 20 2.08 1.71 -3.32
N ALA A 21 1.86 1.48 -2.02
CA ALA A 21 0.70 0.73 -1.52
C ALA A 21 -0.63 1.43 -1.81
N ALA A 22 -0.71 2.75 -1.58
CA ALA A 22 -1.91 3.53 -1.88
C ALA A 22 -2.27 3.52 -3.36
N THR A 23 -1.26 3.51 -4.25
CA THR A 23 -1.49 3.38 -5.70
C THR A 23 -2.17 2.04 -6.02
N SER A 24 -1.68 0.95 -5.44
CA SER A 24 -2.27 -0.38 -5.59
C SER A 24 -3.73 -0.42 -5.12
N VAL A 25 -4.02 0.13 -3.94
CA VAL A 25 -5.38 0.20 -3.37
C VAL A 25 -6.31 1.04 -4.27
N VAL A 26 -5.89 2.24 -4.66
CA VAL A 26 -6.72 3.17 -5.44
C VAL A 26 -7.05 2.64 -6.84
N HIS A 27 -6.10 1.97 -7.47
CA HIS A 27 -6.27 1.45 -8.83
C HIS A 27 -6.73 -0.01 -8.87
N GLY A 28 -6.84 -0.69 -7.71
CA GLY A 28 -7.23 -2.09 -7.61
C GLY A 28 -6.22 -3.05 -8.28
N VAL A 29 -4.94 -2.67 -8.34
CA VAL A 29 -3.88 -3.46 -8.99
C VAL A 29 -3.11 -4.24 -7.91
N PRO A 30 -3.03 -5.58 -7.97
CA PRO A 30 -2.26 -6.36 -7.00
C PRO A 30 -0.79 -5.93 -6.93
N LEU A 31 -0.30 -5.67 -5.72
CA LEU A 31 1.07 -5.28 -5.44
C LEU A 31 1.94 -6.51 -5.18
N LEU A 32 2.99 -6.67 -5.98
CA LEU A 32 4.06 -7.62 -5.73
C LEU A 32 5.18 -6.92 -4.94
N THR A 33 5.50 -7.43 -3.76
CA THR A 33 6.58 -6.87 -2.94
C THR A 33 7.23 -7.93 -2.04
N ARG A 34 8.50 -7.73 -1.71
CA ARG A 34 9.20 -8.51 -0.68
C ARG A 34 9.13 -7.86 0.70
N ASP A 35 8.61 -6.63 0.77
CA ASP A 35 8.45 -5.89 2.00
C ASP A 35 7.53 -6.66 2.96
N ARG A 36 8.02 -6.94 4.17
CA ARG A 36 7.30 -7.76 5.15
C ARG A 36 6.15 -7.01 5.80
N GLN A 37 6.27 -5.69 5.93
CA GLN A 37 5.26 -4.85 6.55
C GLN A 37 4.07 -4.68 5.61
N ILE A 38 4.30 -4.34 4.34
CA ILE A 38 3.23 -4.28 3.33
C ILE A 38 2.53 -5.63 3.18
N ARG A 39 3.29 -6.73 3.19
CA ARG A 39 2.74 -8.11 3.14
C ARG A 39 1.87 -8.48 4.33
N SER A 40 1.98 -7.76 5.45
CA SER A 40 1.13 -7.98 6.63
C SER A 40 -0.19 -7.20 6.58
N SER A 41 -0.30 -6.22 5.67
CA SER A 41 -1.50 -5.40 5.53
C SER A 41 -2.69 -6.20 5.01
N LYS A 42 -3.88 -5.85 5.49
CA LYS A 42 -5.16 -6.43 5.06
C LYS A 42 -5.88 -5.56 4.04
N ARG A 43 -5.43 -4.31 3.85
CA ARG A 43 -6.04 -3.35 2.89
C ARG A 43 -5.38 -3.39 1.52
N VAL A 44 -4.06 -3.63 1.44
CA VAL A 44 -3.33 -3.67 0.17
C VAL A 44 -3.63 -4.98 -0.57
N PRO A 45 -4.09 -4.94 -1.84
CA PRO A 45 -4.26 -6.15 -2.62
C PRO A 45 -2.88 -6.69 -3.02
N LEU A 46 -2.57 -7.94 -2.67
CA LEU A 46 -1.27 -8.58 -2.93
C LEU A 46 -1.39 -9.64 -4.04
N ALA A 47 -0.31 -9.82 -4.81
CA ALA A 47 -0.14 -10.88 -5.80
C ALA A 47 0.70 -12.05 -5.25
#